data_AF-A0A0A2SVP0-F1
#
_entry.id   AF-A0A0A2SVP0-F1
#
_cell.length_a   1.000
_cell.length_b   1.000
_cell.length_c   1.000
_cell.angle_alpha   90.00
_cell.angle_beta   90.00
_cell.angle_gamma   90.00
#
_symmetry.space_group_name_H-M   'P 1'
#
loop_
_entity.id
_entity.type
_entity.pdbx_description
1 polymer ?
#
loop_
_entity_poly.entity_id
_entity_poly.type
_entity_poly.pdbx_seq_one_letter_code
_entity_poly.pdbx_strand_id
1 'polypeptide(L)'
;MGLTCEEIKGLEHPYEVLGNGDALAENREELNKLTTEEKLNLATRLILECPPNELRNFAFAMEALRVPTNDSESFHSVLSQAYEVKRRIIALLDPKNKNPHSMILDKEFDEELFNNFNQLAIDVLAKNEATIAARLAETTPSQECSRVSQNINNIFPKSLFAAKVGQAFAVRRDIERLLLGNRPDLFFSSREFRTDACIEFANLFRVIQDKESSIAGKLALHTPAEMRDDVAKKIKSFCAEDNDLTIKVQSAFALRRDIDRFLLGDNPEQFFCSRDFSVDLCLEFGMLFPELLKGHEYTIGEKLAKLDAKIRSDISRKLEMINASAHDQSNPFRLIASAMIPKEELCLKPTPIVLTSAEATKSEPPTSLRNRHVWFQSNPSVGSDSEEDDEEEEKNCWTNFCGLFSK
;
A
#
# COMPACT_ATOMS: atom_id res chain seq x y z
N MET A 1 -49.97 16.62 27.24
CA MET A 1 -49.75 17.55 28.38
C MET A 1 -48.26 17.63 28.57
N GLY A 2 -47.70 18.84 28.65
CA GLY A 2 -46.28 19.03 28.89
C GLY A 2 -45.83 18.46 30.25
N LEU A 3 -44.63 17.91 30.26
CA LEU A 3 -43.85 17.53 31.43
C LEU A 3 -43.27 18.78 32.09
N THR A 4 -43.10 18.77 33.42
CA THR A 4 -42.36 19.81 34.14
C THR A 4 -40.84 19.68 33.97
N CYS A 5 -40.10 20.76 34.22
CA CYS A 5 -38.63 20.74 34.26
C CYS A 5 -38.03 19.56 35.04
N GLU A 6 -38.59 19.18 36.19
CA GLU A 6 -38.05 18.09 37.01
C GLU A 6 -38.35 16.71 36.43
N GLU A 7 -39.53 16.51 35.83
CA GLU A 7 -39.86 15.28 35.10
C GLU A 7 -38.96 15.12 33.86
N ILE A 8 -38.68 16.21 33.14
CA ILE A 8 -37.78 16.24 31.98
C ILE A 8 -36.34 15.84 32.37
N LYS A 9 -35.82 16.33 33.50
CA LYS A 9 -34.50 15.93 34.03
C LYS A 9 -34.49 14.45 34.45
N GLY A 10 -35.59 13.98 35.04
CA GLY A 10 -35.76 12.63 35.57
C GLY A 10 -36.04 11.54 34.53
N LEU A 11 -36.21 11.87 33.25
CA LEU A 11 -36.41 10.87 32.18
C LEU A 11 -35.23 9.89 32.14
N GLU A 12 -35.49 8.58 32.19
CA GLU A 12 -34.48 7.53 32.01
C GLU A 12 -34.11 7.34 30.53
N HIS A 13 -35.11 7.35 29.64
CA HIS A 13 -34.96 7.26 28.18
C HIS A 13 -35.57 8.48 27.48
N PRO A 14 -34.90 9.66 27.53
CA PRO A 14 -35.45 10.88 26.95
C PRO A 14 -35.75 10.78 25.45
N TYR A 15 -35.05 9.95 24.65
CA TYR A 15 -35.38 9.82 23.22
C TYR A 15 -36.71 9.09 22.96
N GLU A 16 -37.10 8.13 23.80
CA GLU A 16 -38.40 7.45 23.65
C GLU A 16 -39.58 8.41 23.91
N VAL A 17 -39.37 9.41 24.76
CA VAL A 17 -40.40 10.39 25.18
C VAL A 17 -40.40 11.65 24.32
N LEU A 18 -39.22 12.15 23.93
CA LEU A 18 -39.03 13.43 23.23
C LEU A 18 -38.45 13.26 21.80
N GLY A 19 -38.37 12.05 21.27
CA GLY A 19 -37.81 11.74 19.94
C GLY A 19 -38.63 12.21 18.73
N ASN A 20 -39.73 12.94 18.94
CA ASN A 20 -40.65 13.37 17.88
C ASN A 20 -41.05 14.86 18.01
N GLY A 21 -41.44 15.47 16.89
CA GLY A 21 -41.68 16.91 16.81
C GLY A 21 -42.83 17.41 17.69
N ASP A 22 -43.88 16.61 17.86
CA ASP A 22 -45.05 16.98 18.68
C ASP A 22 -44.68 17.02 20.16
N ALA A 23 -43.97 16.00 20.65
CA ALA A 23 -43.46 15.97 22.03
C ALA A 23 -42.43 17.08 22.29
N LEU A 24 -41.57 17.40 21.33
CA LEU A 24 -40.65 18.55 21.44
C LEU A 24 -41.42 19.89 21.45
N ALA A 25 -42.49 20.04 20.67
CA ALA A 25 -43.32 21.23 20.66
C ALA A 25 -44.09 21.41 21.99
N GLU A 26 -44.72 20.36 22.51
CA GLU A 26 -45.46 20.40 23.80
C GLU A 26 -44.57 20.78 24.98
N ASN A 27 -43.29 20.38 24.97
CA ASN A 27 -42.36 20.58 26.09
C ASN A 27 -41.41 21.79 25.91
N ARG A 28 -41.48 22.51 24.78
CA ARG A 28 -40.51 23.55 24.38
C ARG A 28 -40.27 24.64 25.42
N GLU A 29 -41.30 25.08 26.13
CA GLU A 29 -41.15 26.13 27.16
C GLU A 29 -40.37 25.65 28.38
N GLU A 30 -40.58 24.42 28.83
CA GLU A 30 -39.86 23.83 29.97
C GLU A 30 -38.43 23.47 29.58
N LEU A 31 -38.23 22.92 28.37
CA LEU A 31 -36.90 22.67 27.79
C LEU A 31 -36.03 23.94 27.72
N ASN A 32 -36.64 25.10 27.45
CA ASN A 32 -35.91 26.38 27.43
C ASN A 32 -35.63 26.96 28.83
N LYS A 33 -36.38 26.56 29.88
CA LYS A 33 -36.15 26.98 31.28
C LYS A 33 -34.98 26.26 31.95
N LEU A 34 -34.54 25.13 31.39
CA LEU A 34 -33.35 24.40 31.85
C LEU A 34 -32.09 25.29 31.81
N THR A 35 -31.20 25.09 32.78
CA THR A 35 -29.87 25.71 32.79
C THR A 35 -28.98 25.17 31.67
N THR A 36 -27.89 25.87 31.34
CA THR A 36 -26.98 25.46 30.25
C THR A 36 -26.42 24.04 30.43
N GLU A 37 -26.11 23.66 31.68
CA GLU A 37 -25.63 22.30 32.01
C GLU A 37 -26.72 21.24 31.83
N GLU A 38 -27.95 21.51 32.29
CA GLU A 38 -29.10 20.62 32.12
C GLU A 38 -29.49 20.47 30.64
N LYS A 39 -29.46 21.56 29.86
CA LYS A 39 -29.66 21.55 28.40
C LYS A 39 -28.61 20.68 27.70
N LEU A 40 -27.34 20.83 28.05
CA LEU A 40 -26.23 20.08 27.45
C LEU A 40 -26.31 18.59 27.79
N ASN A 41 -26.64 18.25 29.05
CA ASN A 41 -26.84 16.88 29.50
C ASN A 41 -28.02 16.21 28.78
N LEU A 42 -29.20 16.84 28.77
CA LEU A 42 -30.39 16.31 28.10
C LEU A 42 -30.19 16.17 26.58
N ALA A 43 -29.59 17.16 25.93
CA ALA A 43 -29.27 17.11 24.51
C ALA A 43 -28.26 15.98 24.18
N THR A 44 -27.25 15.80 25.03
CA THR A 44 -26.30 14.69 24.92
C THR A 44 -27.01 13.34 25.00
N ARG A 45 -27.90 13.14 25.98
CA ARG A 45 -28.63 11.88 26.17
C ARG A 45 -29.59 11.60 25.01
N LEU A 46 -30.40 12.59 24.60
CA LEU A 46 -31.30 12.48 23.43
C LEU A 46 -30.56 12.06 22.16
N ILE A 47 -29.46 12.75 21.87
CA ILE A 47 -28.69 12.48 20.65
C ILE A 47 -27.94 11.15 20.77
N LEU A 48 -27.44 10.76 21.95
CA LEU A 48 -26.76 9.48 22.13
C LEU A 48 -27.73 8.30 21.93
N GLU A 49 -28.93 8.36 22.50
CA GLU A 49 -29.99 7.34 22.36
C GLU A 49 -30.57 7.26 20.93
N CYS A 50 -30.70 8.38 20.22
CA CYS A 50 -31.25 8.44 18.87
C CYS A 50 -30.58 7.44 17.90
N PRO A 51 -31.30 6.47 17.29
CA PRO A 51 -30.73 5.48 16.39
C PRO A 51 -30.06 6.11 15.15
N PRO A 52 -28.88 5.63 14.69
CA PRO A 52 -28.19 6.20 13.52
C PRO A 52 -29.02 6.26 12.23
N ASN A 53 -29.97 5.33 12.06
CA ASN A 53 -30.93 5.30 10.94
C ASN A 53 -32.07 6.32 11.08
N GLU A 54 -32.39 6.77 12.30
CA GLU A 54 -33.43 7.75 12.59
C GLU A 54 -32.90 9.18 12.73
N LEU A 55 -31.60 9.34 12.96
CA LEU A 55 -30.92 10.63 13.14
C LEU A 55 -31.34 11.69 12.09
N ARG A 56 -31.46 11.30 10.81
CA ARG A 56 -31.94 12.20 9.74
C ARG A 56 -33.41 12.64 9.91
N ASN A 57 -34.27 11.78 10.44
CA ASN A 57 -35.66 12.10 10.72
C ASN A 57 -35.76 12.98 11.98
N PHE A 58 -34.95 12.70 13.00
CA PHE A 58 -34.89 13.51 14.22
C PHE A 58 -34.48 14.96 13.94
N ALA A 59 -33.59 15.18 12.96
CA ALA A 59 -33.26 16.53 12.49
C ALA A 59 -34.48 17.37 12.05
N PHE A 60 -35.50 16.74 11.44
CA PHE A 60 -36.76 17.42 11.09
C PHE A 60 -37.69 17.60 12.30
N ALA A 61 -37.67 16.67 13.26
CA ALA A 61 -38.40 16.80 14.52
C ALA A 61 -37.87 17.98 15.38
N MET A 62 -36.54 18.18 15.39
CA MET A 62 -35.88 19.24 16.14
C MET A 62 -36.33 20.65 15.74
N GLU A 63 -36.66 20.90 14.47
CA GLU A 63 -37.20 22.18 13.99
C GLU A 63 -38.49 22.62 14.71
N ALA A 64 -39.23 21.71 15.37
CA ALA A 64 -40.39 22.06 16.20
C ALA A 64 -40.01 22.89 17.46
N LEU A 65 -38.77 22.76 17.95
CA LEU A 65 -38.22 23.59 19.02
C LEU A 65 -37.85 25.00 18.57
N ARG A 66 -37.73 25.23 17.25
CA ARG A 66 -37.14 26.46 16.70
C ARG A 66 -37.99 27.68 17.01
N VAL A 67 -37.34 28.73 17.52
CA VAL A 67 -37.95 30.04 17.78
C VAL A 67 -37.43 31.03 16.72
N PRO A 68 -38.27 31.91 16.13
CA PRO A 68 -37.82 32.84 15.08
C PRO A 68 -36.87 33.95 15.54
N THR A 69 -36.74 34.19 16.85
CA THR A 69 -35.82 35.17 17.43
C THR A 69 -34.45 34.57 17.70
N ASN A 70 -33.37 35.31 17.43
CA ASN A 70 -32.00 34.90 17.75
C ASN A 70 -31.85 34.62 19.25
N ASP A 71 -31.80 33.33 19.60
CA ASP A 71 -31.57 32.84 20.95
C ASP A 71 -30.59 31.67 20.90
N SER A 72 -29.31 31.99 21.07
CA SER A 72 -28.21 31.02 21.15
C SER A 72 -28.25 30.15 22.42
N GLU A 73 -29.02 30.57 23.44
CA GLU A 73 -29.18 29.86 24.72
C GLU A 73 -30.42 28.95 24.74
N SER A 74 -31.21 28.95 23.64
CA SER A 74 -32.34 28.04 23.44
C SER A 74 -31.93 26.57 23.41
N PHE A 75 -32.81 25.68 23.87
CA PHE A 75 -32.57 24.24 23.82
C PHE A 75 -32.43 23.73 22.38
N HIS A 76 -33.10 24.37 21.41
CA HIS A 76 -32.90 24.11 19.99
C HIS A 76 -31.44 24.29 19.57
N SER A 77 -30.79 25.39 19.97
CA SER A 77 -29.37 25.68 19.69
C SER A 77 -28.45 24.56 20.20
N VAL A 78 -28.62 24.18 21.47
CA VAL A 78 -27.82 23.13 22.14
C VAL A 78 -28.05 21.75 21.50
N LEU A 79 -29.30 21.42 21.17
CA LEU A 79 -29.65 20.14 20.55
C LEU A 79 -29.15 20.05 19.09
N SER A 80 -29.17 21.16 18.34
CA SER A 80 -28.57 21.25 17.01
C SER A 80 -27.05 21.02 17.04
N GLN A 81 -26.35 21.57 18.04
CA GLN A 81 -24.91 21.35 18.24
C GLN A 81 -24.60 19.88 18.59
N ALA A 82 -25.33 19.29 19.55
CA ALA A 82 -25.20 17.87 19.89
C ALA A 82 -25.43 16.96 18.66
N TYR A 83 -26.47 17.25 17.87
CA TYR A 83 -26.79 16.55 16.63
C TYR A 83 -25.65 16.62 15.60
N GLU A 84 -25.06 17.81 15.38
CA GLU A 84 -23.93 17.99 14.46
C GLU A 84 -22.75 17.09 14.83
N VAL A 85 -22.40 16.99 16.11
CA VAL A 85 -21.31 16.14 16.62
C VAL A 85 -21.53 14.67 16.26
N LYS A 86 -22.71 14.11 16.58
CA LYS A 86 -23.03 12.71 16.25
C LYS A 86 -23.10 12.49 14.74
N ARG A 87 -23.69 13.41 13.98
CA ARG A 87 -23.77 13.34 12.51
C ARG A 87 -22.39 13.34 11.87
N ARG A 88 -21.48 14.21 12.32
CA ARG A 88 -20.11 14.34 11.80
C ARG A 88 -19.30 13.06 12.04
N ILE A 89 -19.37 12.48 13.24
CA ILE A 89 -18.66 11.22 13.55
C ILE A 89 -19.21 10.06 12.70
N ILE A 90 -20.53 9.94 12.55
CA ILE A 90 -21.15 8.90 11.70
C ILE A 90 -20.80 9.09 10.22
N ALA A 91 -20.65 10.34 9.75
CA ALA A 91 -20.22 10.63 8.37
C ALA A 91 -18.75 10.25 8.08
N LEU A 92 -17.92 10.02 9.11
CA LEU A 92 -16.60 9.38 8.94
C LEU A 92 -16.72 7.88 8.61
N LEU A 93 -17.85 7.22 8.93
CA LEU A 93 -18.10 5.81 8.64
C LEU A 93 -18.84 5.56 7.31
N ASP A 94 -19.54 6.55 6.73
CA ASP A 94 -20.37 6.35 5.53
C ASP A 94 -19.53 5.84 4.33
N PRO A 95 -19.73 4.62 3.80
CA PRO A 95 -19.01 4.09 2.63
C PRO A 95 -19.07 4.99 1.39
N LYS A 96 -20.05 5.90 1.26
CA LYS A 96 -20.16 6.85 0.15
C LYS A 96 -19.23 8.06 0.30
N ASN A 97 -18.80 8.39 1.52
CA ASN A 97 -17.85 9.47 1.77
C ASN A 97 -16.43 9.06 1.35
N LYS A 98 -15.98 9.53 0.18
CA LYS A 98 -14.65 9.20 -0.34
C LYS A 98 -13.51 9.87 0.44
N ASN A 99 -13.76 11.03 1.04
CA ASN A 99 -12.75 11.88 1.67
C ASN A 99 -13.10 12.19 3.14
N PRO A 100 -13.27 11.18 4.02
CA PRO A 100 -13.69 11.40 5.42
C PRO A 100 -12.69 12.26 6.21
N HIS A 101 -11.42 12.30 5.79
CA HIS A 101 -10.40 13.18 6.33
C HIS A 101 -10.72 14.67 6.14
N SER A 102 -11.43 15.07 5.08
CA SER A 102 -11.71 16.50 4.82
C SER A 102 -12.58 17.10 5.94
N MET A 103 -13.51 16.32 6.50
CA MET A 103 -14.32 16.70 7.66
C MET A 103 -13.51 17.00 8.95
N ILE A 104 -12.20 16.69 8.94
CA ILE A 104 -11.25 16.91 10.03
C ILE A 104 -10.25 18.04 9.68
N LEU A 105 -10.25 18.52 8.43
CA LEU A 105 -9.26 19.47 7.89
C LEU A 105 -9.87 20.75 7.29
N ASP A 106 -11.11 20.69 6.83
CA ASP A 106 -11.81 21.78 6.17
C ASP A 106 -12.22 22.87 7.17
N LYS A 107 -12.57 24.06 6.67
CA LYS A 107 -13.03 25.21 7.48
C LYS A 107 -14.31 24.96 8.27
N GLU A 108 -15.02 23.87 7.98
CA GLU A 108 -16.22 23.44 8.72
C GLU A 108 -15.87 22.64 9.98
N PHE A 109 -14.60 22.25 10.17
CA PHE A 109 -14.11 21.57 11.38
C PHE A 109 -14.11 22.54 12.56
N ASP A 110 -15.04 22.31 13.48
CA ASP A 110 -15.32 23.17 14.62
C ASP A 110 -14.77 22.52 15.91
N GLU A 111 -13.59 22.98 16.31
CA GLU A 111 -12.89 22.50 17.52
C GLU A 111 -13.65 22.90 18.81
N GLU A 112 -14.34 24.04 18.82
CA GLU A 112 -15.12 24.49 19.98
C GLU A 112 -16.36 23.62 20.19
N LEU A 113 -17.09 23.29 19.11
CA LEU A 113 -18.23 22.38 19.11
C LEU A 113 -17.89 21.01 19.71
N PHE A 114 -16.80 20.37 19.26
CA PHE A 114 -16.40 19.06 19.80
C PHE A 114 -15.82 19.15 21.22
N ASN A 115 -15.22 20.28 21.61
CA ASN A 115 -14.76 20.47 22.99
C ASN A 115 -15.94 20.66 23.96
N ASN A 116 -16.98 21.41 23.56
CA ASN A 116 -18.21 21.59 24.34
C ASN A 116 -18.99 20.28 24.52
N PHE A 117 -18.96 19.39 23.51
CA PHE A 117 -19.63 18.09 23.52
C PHE A 117 -18.66 16.90 23.60
N ASN A 118 -17.52 17.06 24.29
CA ASN A 118 -16.43 16.07 24.28
C ASN A 118 -16.88 14.67 24.73
N GLN A 119 -17.70 14.60 25.79
CA GLN A 119 -18.24 13.33 26.30
C GLN A 119 -19.16 12.64 25.28
N LEU A 120 -20.12 13.37 24.69
CA LEU A 120 -20.97 12.87 23.60
C LEU A 120 -20.13 12.35 22.43
N ALA A 121 -19.08 13.08 22.05
CA ALA A 121 -18.20 12.69 20.96
C ALA A 121 -17.44 11.39 21.28
N ILE A 122 -16.94 11.22 22.51
CA ILE A 122 -16.33 9.97 22.99
C ILE A 122 -17.35 8.81 22.98
N ASP A 123 -18.57 9.03 23.49
CA ASP A 123 -19.60 7.99 23.58
C ASP A 123 -20.14 7.55 22.21
N VAL A 124 -20.12 8.43 21.20
CA VAL A 124 -20.43 8.10 19.80
C VAL A 124 -19.25 7.43 19.09
N LEU A 125 -18.01 7.81 19.41
CA LEU A 125 -16.80 7.14 18.89
C LEU A 125 -16.63 5.71 19.45
N ALA A 126 -17.14 5.44 20.65
CA ALA A 126 -17.01 4.16 21.33
C ALA A 126 -17.46 2.97 20.46
N LYS A 127 -16.61 1.93 20.41
CA LYS A 127 -16.73 0.72 19.57
C LYS A 127 -16.52 0.95 18.07
N ASN A 128 -16.30 2.18 17.62
CA ASN A 128 -16.06 2.55 16.22
C ASN A 128 -14.64 3.07 15.97
N GLU A 129 -13.82 3.25 17.01
CA GLU A 129 -12.53 3.96 16.96
C GLU A 129 -11.56 3.31 15.96
N ALA A 130 -11.45 1.98 15.99
CA ALA A 130 -10.60 1.23 15.08
C ALA A 130 -11.12 1.30 13.63
N THR A 131 -12.43 1.18 13.43
CA THR A 131 -13.07 1.25 12.10
C THR A 131 -12.86 2.61 11.44
N ILE A 132 -13.05 3.70 12.20
CA ILE A 132 -12.82 5.07 11.72
C ILE A 132 -11.32 5.29 11.46
N ALA A 133 -10.45 4.86 12.38
CA ALA A 133 -8.99 4.97 12.21
C ALA A 133 -8.48 4.23 10.97
N ALA A 134 -8.94 3.00 10.74
CA ALA A 134 -8.60 2.20 9.58
C ALA A 134 -9.05 2.91 8.29
N ARG A 135 -10.31 3.39 8.24
CA ARG A 135 -10.86 4.06 7.07
C ARG A 135 -10.18 5.41 6.78
N LEU A 136 -9.83 6.18 7.81
CA LEU A 136 -9.00 7.37 7.65
C LEU A 136 -7.64 6.98 7.05
N ALA A 137 -7.00 5.91 7.52
CA ALA A 137 -5.73 5.43 6.99
C ALA A 137 -5.81 4.87 5.56
N GLU A 138 -6.96 4.35 5.12
CA GLU A 138 -7.18 3.96 3.71
C GLU A 138 -7.38 5.15 2.76
N THR A 139 -7.89 6.29 3.26
CA THR A 139 -8.40 7.39 2.43
C THR A 139 -7.66 8.73 2.55
N THR A 140 -6.86 8.93 3.60
CA THR A 140 -6.12 10.19 3.80
C THR A 140 -4.86 10.24 2.92
N PRO A 141 -4.62 11.30 2.14
CA PRO A 141 -3.37 11.47 1.40
C PRO A 141 -2.16 11.51 2.35
N SER A 142 -1.04 10.89 1.94
CA SER A 142 0.20 10.75 2.75
C SER A 142 0.78 12.10 3.25
N GLN A 143 0.44 13.20 2.58
CA GLN A 143 0.80 14.58 2.92
C GLN A 143 -0.05 15.16 4.07
N GLU A 144 -1.28 14.68 4.24
CA GLU A 144 -2.28 15.25 5.15
C GLU A 144 -2.42 14.48 6.47
N CYS A 145 -1.98 13.21 6.52
CA CYS A 145 -2.04 12.37 7.72
C CYS A 145 -1.52 13.07 8.99
N SER A 146 -0.42 13.81 8.90
CA SER A 146 0.13 14.58 10.03
C SER A 146 -0.84 15.65 10.56
N ARG A 147 -1.52 16.36 9.66
CA ARG A 147 -2.51 17.41 9.99
C ARG A 147 -3.78 16.79 10.58
N VAL A 148 -4.26 15.69 10.01
CA VAL A 148 -5.40 14.92 10.55
C VAL A 148 -5.08 14.40 11.96
N SER A 149 -3.90 13.82 12.18
CA SER A 149 -3.47 13.39 13.51
C SER A 149 -3.37 14.54 14.50
N GLN A 150 -2.85 15.70 14.11
CA GLN A 150 -2.76 16.86 14.98
C GLN A 150 -4.16 17.34 15.43
N ASN A 151 -5.06 17.56 14.47
CA ASN A 151 -6.44 18.01 14.74
C ASN A 151 -7.21 17.04 15.65
N ILE A 152 -7.03 15.73 15.47
CA ILE A 152 -7.65 14.70 16.33
C ILE A 152 -7.02 14.67 17.73
N ASN A 153 -5.72 14.92 17.87
CA ASN A 153 -5.06 14.98 19.18
C ASN A 153 -5.36 16.27 19.96
N ASN A 154 -5.71 17.37 19.29
CA ASN A 154 -6.20 18.58 19.94
C ASN A 154 -7.55 18.34 20.65
N ILE A 155 -8.54 17.79 19.92
CA ILE A 155 -9.92 17.59 20.40
C ILE A 155 -10.04 16.36 21.31
N PHE A 156 -9.32 15.29 21.01
CA PHE A 156 -9.42 14.01 21.75
C PHE A 156 -8.07 13.64 22.41
N PRO A 157 -7.48 14.53 23.24
CA PRO A 157 -6.14 14.35 23.77
C PRO A 157 -6.05 13.10 24.65
N LYS A 158 -5.10 12.21 24.34
CA LYS A 158 -4.88 10.92 25.04
C LYS A 158 -6.06 9.94 24.96
N SER A 159 -7.06 10.19 24.09
CA SER A 159 -8.17 9.27 23.86
C SER A 159 -7.73 7.96 23.19
N LEU A 160 -8.60 6.94 23.29
CA LEU A 160 -8.43 5.70 22.52
C LEU A 160 -8.48 6.00 21.01
N PHE A 161 -9.40 6.86 20.56
CA PHE A 161 -9.54 7.22 19.15
C PHE A 161 -8.27 7.85 18.56
N ALA A 162 -7.70 8.86 19.21
CA ALA A 162 -6.45 9.48 18.76
C ALA A 162 -5.28 8.48 18.71
N ALA A 163 -5.20 7.58 19.70
CA ALA A 163 -4.21 6.51 19.73
C ALA A 163 -4.41 5.48 18.59
N LYS A 164 -5.65 5.16 18.22
CA LYS A 164 -5.99 4.25 17.12
C LYS A 164 -5.69 4.87 15.75
N VAL A 165 -6.03 6.14 15.53
CA VAL A 165 -5.71 6.86 14.28
C VAL A 165 -4.19 6.95 14.06
N GLY A 166 -3.42 7.30 15.11
CA GLY A 166 -1.97 7.29 15.04
C GLY A 166 -1.38 5.91 14.69
N GLN A 167 -1.99 4.83 15.19
CA GLN A 167 -1.58 3.45 14.86
C GLN A 167 -1.95 3.06 13.42
N ALA A 168 -3.15 3.38 12.96
CA ALA A 168 -3.58 3.08 11.60
C ALA A 168 -2.73 3.83 10.55
N PHE A 169 -2.42 5.12 10.79
CA PHE A 169 -1.50 5.88 9.93
C PHE A 169 -0.06 5.33 9.96
N ALA A 170 0.44 4.92 11.14
CA ALA A 170 1.75 4.28 11.26
C ALA A 170 1.84 2.99 10.43
N VAL A 171 0.89 2.08 10.62
CA VAL A 171 0.79 0.81 9.87
C VAL A 171 0.67 1.08 8.36
N ARG A 172 -0.22 1.99 7.94
CA ARG A 172 -0.36 2.35 6.52
C ARG A 172 0.94 2.86 5.91
N ARG A 173 1.57 3.83 6.57
CA ARG A 173 2.81 4.48 6.11
C ARG A 173 3.95 3.46 5.98
N ASP A 174 4.07 2.54 6.92
CA ASP A 174 5.14 1.54 6.91
C ASP A 174 4.86 0.40 5.91
N ILE A 175 3.59 0.06 5.65
CA ILE A 175 3.22 -0.79 4.50
C ILE A 175 3.65 -0.13 3.18
N GLU A 176 3.29 1.14 2.97
CA GLU A 176 3.59 1.88 1.73
C GLU A 176 5.10 2.10 1.51
N ARG A 177 5.84 2.48 2.56
CA ARG A 177 7.24 2.92 2.44
C ARG A 177 8.26 1.81 2.67
N LEU A 178 7.95 0.82 3.52
CA LEU A 178 8.88 -0.25 3.90
C LEU A 178 8.49 -1.57 3.23
N LEU A 179 7.29 -2.09 3.50
CA LEU A 179 6.87 -3.43 3.05
C LEU A 179 6.71 -3.52 1.51
N LEU A 180 6.14 -2.50 0.87
CA LEU A 180 6.09 -2.39 -0.59
C LEU A 180 7.39 -1.82 -1.22
N GLY A 181 8.26 -1.25 -0.38
CA GLY A 181 9.52 -0.63 -0.78
C GLY A 181 10.58 -1.64 -1.26
N ASN A 182 11.83 -1.19 -1.39
CA ASN A 182 12.95 -2.05 -1.81
C ASN A 182 13.60 -2.82 -0.64
N ARG A 183 13.28 -2.45 0.61
CA ARG A 183 13.81 -3.06 1.83
C ARG A 183 12.68 -3.45 2.79
N PRO A 184 11.84 -4.45 2.43
CA PRO A 184 10.72 -4.91 3.26
C PRO A 184 11.16 -5.50 4.60
N ASP A 185 12.43 -5.90 4.73
CA ASP A 185 13.04 -6.30 5.99
C ASP A 185 12.95 -5.18 7.06
N LEU A 186 13.00 -3.91 6.63
CA LEU A 186 12.92 -2.75 7.52
C LEU A 186 11.53 -2.58 8.16
N PHE A 187 10.46 -3.14 7.56
CA PHE A 187 9.12 -3.13 8.16
C PHE A 187 9.12 -3.85 9.51
N PHE A 188 9.74 -5.03 9.58
CA PHE A 188 9.80 -5.89 10.75
C PHE A 188 10.80 -5.43 11.83
N SER A 189 11.58 -4.39 11.52
CA SER A 189 12.47 -3.68 12.45
C SER A 189 12.08 -2.21 12.68
N SER A 190 10.91 -1.76 12.18
CA SER A 190 10.42 -0.41 12.42
C SER A 190 10.14 -0.20 13.91
N ARG A 191 10.43 1.00 14.43
CA ARG A 191 10.09 1.37 15.82
C ARG A 191 8.58 1.48 16.06
N GLU A 192 7.78 1.58 14.99
CA GLU A 192 6.33 1.65 15.06
C GLU A 192 5.65 0.30 14.80
N PHE A 193 6.40 -0.73 14.36
CA PHE A 193 5.89 -2.09 14.15
C PHE A 193 5.35 -2.68 15.46
N ARG A 194 4.09 -3.10 15.44
CA ARG A 194 3.41 -3.82 16.53
C ARG A 194 2.46 -4.85 15.94
N THR A 195 2.65 -6.12 16.28
CA THR A 195 1.77 -7.23 15.86
C THR A 195 0.30 -6.91 16.11
N ASP A 196 -0.06 -6.46 17.30
CA ASP A 196 -1.45 -6.15 17.68
C ASP A 196 -2.11 -5.11 16.76
N ALA A 197 -1.33 -4.10 16.33
CA ALA A 197 -1.81 -3.09 15.38
C ALA A 197 -1.88 -3.64 13.95
N CYS A 198 -1.00 -4.56 13.55
CA CYS A 198 -1.09 -5.25 12.26
C CYS A 198 -2.30 -6.20 12.20
N ILE A 199 -2.69 -6.82 13.33
CA ILE A 199 -3.92 -7.61 13.46
C ILE A 199 -5.15 -6.70 13.40
N GLU A 200 -5.19 -5.64 14.22
CA GLU A 200 -6.34 -4.73 14.31
C GLU A 200 -6.62 -4.01 12.98
N PHE A 201 -5.56 -3.62 12.27
CA PHE A 201 -5.65 -2.91 10.99
C PHE A 201 -5.33 -3.82 9.79
N ALA A 202 -5.65 -5.12 9.89
CA ALA A 202 -5.37 -6.12 8.84
C ALA A 202 -5.95 -5.75 7.46
N ASN A 203 -7.04 -4.98 7.40
CA ASN A 203 -7.60 -4.49 6.14
C ASN A 203 -6.64 -3.57 5.36
N LEU A 204 -5.73 -2.84 6.04
CA LEU A 204 -4.76 -1.96 5.39
C LEU A 204 -3.77 -2.72 4.50
N PHE A 205 -3.54 -4.01 4.78
CA PHE A 205 -2.65 -4.86 4.00
C PHE A 205 -3.22 -5.23 2.62
N ARG A 206 -4.50 -4.97 2.32
CA ARG A 206 -5.09 -5.23 0.98
C ARG A 206 -4.31 -4.61 -0.19
N VAL A 207 -3.53 -3.55 0.05
CA VAL A 207 -2.66 -2.95 -0.99
C VAL A 207 -1.45 -3.81 -1.38
N ILE A 208 -1.17 -4.91 -0.67
CA ILE A 208 -0.13 -5.88 -1.03
C ILE A 208 -0.62 -6.99 -1.96
N GLN A 209 -1.93 -7.07 -2.22
CA GLN A 209 -2.52 -8.06 -3.11
C GLN A 209 -1.86 -8.00 -4.50
N ASP A 210 -1.62 -9.18 -5.06
CA ASP A 210 -0.94 -9.43 -6.34
C ASP A 210 0.55 -9.00 -6.33
N LYS A 211 1.17 -8.87 -5.15
CA LYS A 211 2.57 -8.42 -4.95
C LYS A 211 3.33 -9.28 -3.94
N GLU A 212 2.68 -10.28 -3.33
CA GLU A 212 3.21 -11.16 -2.30
C GLU A 212 4.55 -11.79 -2.71
N SER A 213 4.64 -12.29 -3.94
CA SER A 213 5.88 -12.88 -4.49
C SER A 213 7.00 -11.84 -4.68
N SER A 214 6.68 -10.59 -5.00
CA SER A 214 7.67 -9.50 -5.09
C SER A 214 8.20 -9.13 -3.70
N ILE A 215 7.31 -9.02 -2.71
CA ILE A 215 7.68 -8.75 -1.31
C ILE A 215 8.53 -9.90 -0.76
N ALA A 216 8.12 -11.15 -1.00
CA ALA A 216 8.85 -12.35 -0.59
C ALA A 216 10.23 -12.48 -1.25
N GLY A 217 10.35 -12.20 -2.56
CA GLY A 217 11.63 -12.16 -3.27
C GLY A 217 12.58 -11.09 -2.71
N LYS A 218 12.08 -9.87 -2.49
CA LYS A 218 12.85 -8.78 -1.84
C LYS A 218 13.26 -9.12 -0.40
N LEU A 219 12.37 -9.74 0.38
CA LEU A 219 12.68 -10.23 1.74
C LEU A 219 13.79 -11.27 1.70
N ALA A 220 13.70 -12.27 0.82
CA ALA A 220 14.72 -13.31 0.68
C ALA A 220 16.07 -12.79 0.15
N LEU A 221 16.05 -11.72 -0.65
CA LEU A 221 17.27 -11.04 -1.10
C LEU A 221 17.95 -10.28 0.05
N HIS A 222 17.19 -9.50 0.83
CA HIS A 222 17.74 -8.50 1.75
C HIS A 222 17.72 -8.86 3.25
N THR A 223 16.95 -9.86 3.69
CA THR A 223 16.90 -10.27 5.10
C THR A 223 18.15 -11.10 5.47
N PRO A 224 18.97 -10.66 6.43
CA PRO A 224 20.10 -11.43 6.96
C PRO A 224 19.64 -12.79 7.50
N ALA A 225 20.47 -13.83 7.34
CA ALA A 225 20.08 -15.22 7.57
C ALA A 225 19.53 -15.46 8.99
N GLU A 226 20.16 -14.83 9.98
CA GLU A 226 19.82 -14.85 11.40
C GLU A 226 18.48 -14.16 11.74
N MET A 227 17.94 -13.31 10.85
CA MET A 227 16.65 -12.63 11.04
C MET A 227 15.50 -13.23 10.22
N ARG A 228 15.76 -14.15 9.28
CA ARG A 228 14.72 -14.77 8.43
C ARG A 228 13.64 -15.49 9.26
N ASP A 229 14.05 -16.22 10.30
CA ASP A 229 13.13 -16.92 11.21
C ASP A 229 12.27 -15.98 12.06
N ASP A 230 12.80 -14.81 12.45
CA ASP A 230 12.05 -13.79 13.20
C ASP A 230 11.03 -13.08 12.31
N VAL A 231 11.44 -12.69 11.09
CA VAL A 231 10.52 -12.14 10.07
C VAL A 231 9.39 -13.12 9.74
N ALA A 232 9.70 -14.40 9.53
CA ALA A 232 8.70 -15.43 9.25
C ALA A 232 7.71 -15.61 10.42
N LYS A 233 8.19 -15.59 11.67
CA LYS A 233 7.33 -15.64 12.87
C LYS A 233 6.46 -14.39 13.01
N LYS A 234 7.02 -13.19 12.74
CA LYS A 234 6.27 -11.93 12.75
C LYS A 234 5.14 -11.93 11.73
N ILE A 235 5.38 -12.38 10.49
CA ILE A 235 4.33 -12.52 9.48
C ILE A 235 3.23 -13.48 9.95
N LYS A 236 3.60 -14.68 10.43
CA LYS A 236 2.65 -15.66 11.02
C LYS A 236 1.92 -15.16 12.28
N SER A 237 2.34 -14.04 12.86
CA SER A 237 1.65 -13.46 14.03
C SER A 237 0.50 -12.51 13.67
N PHE A 238 0.39 -12.05 12.41
CA PHE A 238 -0.73 -11.21 11.93
C PHE A 238 -1.36 -11.66 10.60
N CYS A 239 -0.71 -12.54 9.84
CA CYS A 239 -1.26 -13.25 8.69
C CYS A 239 -1.61 -14.69 9.08
N ALA A 240 -2.69 -15.24 8.52
CA ALA A 240 -3.04 -16.65 8.65
C ALA A 240 -1.98 -17.58 8.00
N GLU A 241 -1.97 -18.86 8.35
CA GLU A 241 -0.98 -19.82 7.83
C GLU A 241 -1.17 -20.15 6.34
N ASP A 242 -2.42 -20.08 5.86
CA ASP A 242 -2.85 -20.27 4.49
C ASP A 242 -2.80 -18.97 3.65
N ASN A 243 -2.36 -17.85 4.23
CA ASN A 243 -2.24 -16.59 3.50
C ASN A 243 -1.07 -16.61 2.50
N ASP A 244 -1.30 -16.10 1.28
CA ASP A 244 -0.29 -16.05 0.22
C ASP A 244 1.03 -15.41 0.64
N LEU A 245 1.04 -14.31 1.40
CA LEU A 245 2.30 -13.72 1.89
C LEU A 245 3.06 -14.69 2.80
N THR A 246 2.35 -15.35 3.73
CA THR A 246 2.91 -16.38 4.62
C THR A 246 3.52 -17.53 3.82
N ILE A 247 2.84 -17.99 2.77
CA ILE A 247 3.31 -19.09 1.90
C ILE A 247 4.52 -18.64 1.07
N LYS A 248 4.39 -17.54 0.31
CA LYS A 248 5.43 -17.03 -0.59
C LYS A 248 6.72 -16.69 0.16
N VAL A 249 6.65 -16.08 1.36
CA VAL A 249 7.84 -15.77 2.16
C VAL A 249 8.55 -17.03 2.67
N GLN A 250 7.81 -18.05 3.12
CA GLN A 250 8.41 -19.34 3.50
C GLN A 250 9.12 -19.99 2.30
N SER A 251 8.48 -20.01 1.12
CA SER A 251 9.05 -20.57 -0.10
C SER A 251 10.28 -19.81 -0.60
N ALA A 252 10.27 -18.47 -0.55
CA ALA A 252 11.40 -17.62 -0.93
C ALA A 252 12.58 -17.77 0.04
N PHE A 253 12.33 -17.85 1.36
CA PHE A 253 13.38 -18.10 2.36
C PHE A 253 13.97 -19.52 2.24
N ALA A 254 13.15 -20.53 1.93
CA ALA A 254 13.64 -21.88 1.66
C ALA A 254 14.54 -21.92 0.42
N LEU A 255 14.07 -21.40 -0.72
CA LEU A 255 14.86 -21.30 -1.96
C LEU A 255 16.18 -20.54 -1.71
N ARG A 256 16.11 -19.40 -1.00
CA ARG A 256 17.29 -18.60 -0.66
C ARG A 256 18.31 -19.37 0.17
N ARG A 257 17.87 -20.08 1.21
CA ARG A 257 18.74 -20.93 2.04
C ARG A 257 19.40 -22.02 1.20
N ASP A 258 18.68 -22.57 0.22
CA ASP A 258 19.18 -23.68 -0.59
C ASP A 258 20.11 -23.18 -1.72
N ILE A 259 19.95 -21.94 -2.19
CA ILE A 259 20.97 -21.19 -2.97
C ILE A 259 22.22 -20.97 -2.10
N ASP A 260 22.07 -20.39 -0.91
CA ASP A 260 23.16 -20.08 0.03
C ASP A 260 23.97 -21.35 0.40
N ARG A 261 23.28 -22.49 0.59
CA ARG A 261 23.86 -23.75 1.09
C ARG A 261 24.44 -24.66 0.01
N PHE A 262 23.73 -24.82 -1.11
CA PHE A 262 24.10 -25.79 -2.15
C PHE A 262 24.70 -25.10 -3.36
N LEU A 263 23.97 -24.17 -3.98
CA LEU A 263 24.35 -23.59 -5.27
C LEU A 263 25.60 -22.70 -5.18
N LEU A 264 25.74 -21.91 -4.09
CA LEU A 264 26.96 -21.17 -3.75
C LEU A 264 27.98 -21.99 -2.94
N GLY A 265 27.61 -23.21 -2.53
CA GLY A 265 28.42 -24.10 -1.72
C GLY A 265 29.38 -24.98 -2.53
N ASP A 266 29.82 -26.09 -1.94
CA ASP A 266 30.78 -27.01 -2.57
C ASP A 266 30.16 -28.08 -3.47
N ASN A 267 28.86 -28.31 -3.33
CA ASN A 267 28.13 -29.38 -4.02
C ASN A 267 26.90 -28.80 -4.75
N PRO A 268 27.09 -27.93 -5.78
CA PRO A 268 26.00 -27.22 -6.44
C PRO A 268 25.00 -28.15 -7.15
N GLU A 269 25.37 -29.39 -7.46
CA GLU A 269 24.45 -30.39 -7.98
C GLU A 269 23.32 -30.75 -7.00
N GLN A 270 23.55 -30.60 -5.70
CA GLN A 270 22.54 -30.87 -4.67
C GLN A 270 21.35 -29.91 -4.77
N PHE A 271 21.54 -28.69 -5.30
CA PHE A 271 20.45 -27.76 -5.60
C PHE A 271 19.50 -28.34 -6.67
N PHE A 272 20.04 -28.83 -7.77
CA PHE A 272 19.28 -29.36 -8.91
C PHE A 272 18.78 -30.81 -8.71
N CYS A 273 19.45 -31.59 -7.87
CA CYS A 273 19.11 -32.97 -7.54
C CYS A 273 18.28 -33.10 -6.25
N SER A 274 17.96 -32.00 -5.56
CA SER A 274 17.03 -32.00 -4.43
C SER A 274 15.63 -32.46 -4.85
N ARG A 275 14.89 -33.06 -3.91
CA ARG A 275 13.45 -33.33 -4.07
C ARG A 275 12.62 -32.05 -4.03
N ASP A 276 13.16 -31.02 -3.40
CA ASP A 276 12.50 -29.72 -3.18
C ASP A 276 12.79 -28.73 -4.33
N PHE A 277 13.55 -29.15 -5.35
CA PHE A 277 13.78 -28.37 -6.55
C PHE A 277 12.49 -28.19 -7.36
N SER A 278 12.05 -26.94 -7.51
CA SER A 278 10.90 -26.57 -8.35
C SER A 278 11.31 -25.50 -9.37
N VAL A 279 10.99 -25.77 -10.65
CA VAL A 279 11.20 -24.84 -11.76
C VAL A 279 10.33 -23.59 -11.58
N ASP A 280 9.04 -23.78 -11.24
CA ASP A 280 8.09 -22.69 -11.03
C ASP A 280 8.54 -21.76 -9.90
N LEU A 281 9.09 -22.34 -8.82
CA LEU A 281 9.65 -21.59 -7.69
C LEU A 281 10.90 -20.77 -8.09
N CYS A 282 11.76 -21.33 -8.95
CA CYS A 282 12.93 -20.63 -9.46
C CYS A 282 12.55 -19.51 -10.46
N LEU A 283 11.47 -19.68 -11.22
CA LEU A 283 10.95 -18.65 -12.12
C LEU A 283 10.25 -17.53 -11.34
N GLU A 284 9.38 -17.88 -10.38
CA GLU A 284 8.67 -16.92 -9.51
C GLU A 284 9.63 -16.02 -8.73
N PHE A 285 10.67 -16.61 -8.12
CA PHE A 285 11.70 -15.87 -7.39
C PHE A 285 12.96 -15.62 -8.23
N GLY A 286 12.81 -15.53 -9.56
CA GLY A 286 13.90 -15.35 -10.52
C GLY A 286 14.82 -14.15 -10.23
N MET A 287 14.30 -13.12 -9.55
CA MET A 287 15.08 -11.95 -9.10
C MET A 287 16.22 -12.28 -8.11
N LEU A 288 16.19 -13.43 -7.44
CA LEU A 288 17.25 -13.83 -6.51
C LEU A 288 18.56 -14.17 -7.23
N PHE A 289 18.50 -14.81 -8.39
CA PHE A 289 19.68 -15.41 -9.00
C PHE A 289 20.67 -14.38 -9.59
N PRO A 290 20.26 -13.32 -10.32
CA PRO A 290 21.18 -12.32 -10.87
C PRO A 290 21.96 -11.53 -9.80
N GLU A 291 21.38 -11.32 -8.62
CA GLU A 291 22.04 -10.60 -7.53
C GLU A 291 22.93 -11.52 -6.67
N LEU A 292 22.54 -12.78 -6.48
CA LEU A 292 23.24 -13.71 -5.57
C LEU A 292 24.31 -14.56 -6.25
N LEU A 293 24.17 -14.86 -7.54
CA LEU A 293 25.17 -15.67 -8.28
C LEU A 293 26.26 -14.83 -8.94
N LYS A 294 26.17 -13.50 -8.82
CA LYS A 294 27.00 -12.49 -9.49
C LYS A 294 28.50 -12.67 -9.21
N GLY A 295 29.26 -13.10 -10.21
CA GLY A 295 30.70 -13.40 -10.09
C GLY A 295 31.01 -14.81 -9.57
N HIS A 296 30.00 -15.63 -9.31
CA HIS A 296 30.13 -17.04 -8.91
C HIS A 296 29.74 -18.02 -10.03
N GLU A 297 29.09 -17.55 -11.11
CA GLU A 297 28.48 -18.36 -12.17
C GLU A 297 29.49 -19.31 -12.82
N TYR A 298 30.68 -18.81 -13.14
CA TYR A 298 31.75 -19.59 -13.75
C TYR A 298 32.28 -20.67 -12.80
N THR A 299 32.49 -20.34 -11.52
CA THR A 299 32.93 -21.27 -10.48
C THR A 299 31.93 -22.39 -10.24
N ILE A 300 30.62 -22.07 -10.27
CA ILE A 300 29.53 -23.05 -10.18
C ILE A 300 29.56 -23.98 -11.40
N GLY A 301 29.69 -23.42 -12.60
CA GLY A 301 29.82 -24.20 -13.84
C GLY A 301 31.03 -25.14 -13.84
N GLU A 302 32.20 -24.72 -13.36
CA GLU A 302 33.39 -25.56 -13.24
C GLU A 302 33.29 -26.65 -12.16
N LYS A 303 32.47 -26.46 -11.10
CA LYS A 303 32.12 -27.54 -10.17
C LYS A 303 31.21 -28.56 -10.87
N LEU A 304 30.15 -28.08 -11.53
CA LEU A 304 29.17 -28.92 -12.25
C LEU A 304 29.75 -29.65 -13.48
N ALA A 305 30.78 -29.10 -14.14
CA ALA A 305 31.45 -29.71 -15.29
C ALA A 305 32.07 -31.07 -14.95
N LYS A 306 32.56 -31.24 -13.71
CA LYS A 306 33.29 -32.43 -13.22
C LYS A 306 32.39 -33.64 -12.93
N LEU A 307 31.07 -33.46 -12.97
CA LEU A 307 30.09 -34.51 -12.75
C LEU A 307 30.04 -35.51 -13.91
N ASP A 308 29.40 -36.66 -13.69
CA ASP A 308 29.14 -37.60 -14.77
C ASP A 308 28.21 -37.00 -15.85
N ALA A 309 28.29 -37.54 -17.06
CA ALA A 309 27.57 -37.00 -18.20
C ALA A 309 26.03 -37.08 -18.07
N LYS A 310 25.49 -37.98 -17.24
CA LYS A 310 24.04 -38.13 -17.05
C LYS A 310 23.51 -37.08 -16.07
N ILE A 311 24.16 -36.90 -14.91
CA ILE A 311 23.82 -35.82 -13.97
C ILE A 311 24.03 -34.46 -14.65
N ARG A 312 25.18 -34.24 -15.32
CA ARG A 312 25.46 -32.98 -16.02
C ARG A 312 24.39 -32.63 -17.07
N SER A 313 23.91 -33.62 -17.83
CA SER A 313 22.85 -33.44 -18.83
C SER A 313 21.48 -33.09 -18.21
N ASP A 314 21.09 -33.74 -17.10
CA ASP A 314 19.85 -33.39 -16.38
C ASP A 314 19.91 -31.96 -15.79
N ILE A 315 21.07 -31.55 -15.30
CA ILE A 315 21.29 -30.19 -14.77
C ILE A 315 21.27 -29.16 -15.90
N SER A 316 21.90 -29.42 -17.05
CA SER A 316 21.81 -28.55 -18.24
C SER A 316 20.35 -28.33 -18.66
N ARG A 317 19.55 -29.39 -18.74
CA ARG A 317 18.11 -29.28 -19.02
C ARG A 317 17.34 -28.47 -17.96
N LYS A 318 17.68 -28.62 -16.69
CA LYS A 318 17.06 -27.82 -15.60
C LYS A 318 17.45 -26.34 -15.68
N LEU A 319 18.69 -26.02 -16.02
CA LEU A 319 19.17 -24.66 -16.28
C LEU A 319 18.46 -24.03 -17.48
N GLU A 320 18.17 -24.79 -18.54
CA GLU A 320 17.35 -24.34 -19.66
C GLU A 320 15.90 -24.06 -19.24
N MET A 321 15.28 -24.90 -18.41
CA MET A 321 13.90 -24.72 -17.92
C MET A 321 13.72 -23.48 -17.02
N ILE A 322 14.71 -23.11 -16.23
CA ILE A 322 14.67 -21.91 -15.36
C ILE A 322 15.22 -20.64 -16.03
N ASN A 323 15.71 -20.74 -17.28
CA ASN A 323 16.16 -19.59 -18.05
C ASN A 323 14.95 -18.86 -18.69
N ALA A 324 14.34 -17.96 -17.93
CA ALA A 324 13.16 -17.19 -18.34
C ALA A 324 13.34 -16.32 -19.61
N SER A 325 14.56 -16.10 -20.11
CA SER A 325 14.84 -15.25 -21.27
C SER A 325 15.90 -15.83 -22.22
N ALA A 326 15.45 -16.44 -23.33
CA ALA A 326 16.32 -17.03 -24.35
C ALA A 326 17.31 -16.04 -25.01
N HIS A 327 17.06 -14.73 -24.91
CA HIS A 327 17.86 -13.68 -25.55
C HIS A 327 18.83 -12.93 -24.61
N ASP A 328 18.65 -12.98 -23.29
CA ASP A 328 19.60 -12.37 -22.36
C ASP A 328 20.88 -13.22 -22.29
N GLN A 329 22.03 -12.62 -22.57
CA GLN A 329 23.35 -13.29 -22.47
C GLN A 329 24.00 -13.11 -21.09
N SER A 330 23.48 -12.18 -20.27
CA SER A 330 23.95 -11.92 -18.89
C SER A 330 23.24 -12.78 -17.84
N ASN A 331 22.20 -13.52 -18.23
CA ASN A 331 21.47 -14.43 -17.35
C ASN A 331 22.41 -15.46 -16.69
N PRO A 332 22.43 -15.55 -15.34
CA PRO A 332 23.44 -16.36 -14.63
C PRO A 332 23.34 -17.86 -14.94
N PHE A 333 22.14 -18.38 -15.25
CA PHE A 333 21.98 -19.79 -15.61
C PHE A 333 22.64 -20.13 -16.94
N ARG A 334 22.68 -19.18 -17.89
CA ARG A 334 23.40 -19.36 -19.15
C ARG A 334 24.91 -19.31 -18.96
N LEU A 335 25.39 -18.44 -18.06
CA LEU A 335 26.82 -18.35 -17.72
C LEU A 335 27.30 -19.65 -17.05
N ILE A 336 26.51 -20.21 -16.12
CA ILE A 336 26.73 -21.54 -15.53
C ILE A 336 26.74 -22.62 -16.62
N ALA A 337 25.69 -22.70 -17.45
CA ALA A 337 25.58 -23.71 -18.51
C ALA A 337 26.73 -23.64 -19.52
N SER A 338 27.20 -22.45 -19.85
CA SER A 338 28.35 -22.23 -20.76
C SER A 338 29.67 -22.70 -20.14
N ALA A 339 29.83 -22.55 -18.82
CA ALA A 339 30.99 -23.03 -18.07
C ALA A 339 30.95 -24.54 -17.73
N MET A 340 29.77 -25.18 -17.84
CA MET A 340 29.64 -26.64 -17.73
C MET A 340 30.13 -27.42 -18.97
N ILE A 341 30.23 -26.76 -20.13
CA ILE A 341 30.71 -27.36 -21.36
C ILE A 341 32.24 -27.49 -21.26
N PRO A 342 32.82 -28.70 -21.41
CA PRO A 342 34.27 -28.85 -21.47
C PRO A 342 34.83 -28.02 -22.64
N LYS A 343 35.70 -27.05 -22.34
CA LYS A 343 36.51 -26.38 -23.35
C LYS A 343 37.48 -27.43 -23.90
N GLU A 344 37.20 -27.96 -25.08
CA GLU A 344 38.23 -28.66 -25.85
C GLU A 344 39.38 -27.68 -26.07
N GLU A 345 40.56 -27.99 -25.53
CA GLU A 345 41.76 -27.20 -25.81
C GLU A 345 42.02 -27.27 -27.31
N LEU A 346 41.86 -26.13 -27.99
CA LEU A 346 42.22 -25.97 -29.39
C LEU A 346 43.73 -26.12 -29.53
N CYS A 347 44.16 -27.38 -29.65
CA CYS A 347 45.54 -27.79 -29.85
C CYS A 347 46.00 -27.37 -31.25
N LEU A 348 46.33 -26.08 -31.35
CA LEU A 348 46.87 -25.41 -32.54
C LEU A 348 48.24 -25.98 -32.88
N LYS A 349 48.24 -27.10 -33.61
CA LYS A 349 49.44 -27.64 -34.25
C LYS A 349 50.03 -26.55 -35.16
N PRO A 350 51.29 -26.12 -34.96
CA PRO A 350 51.88 -25.06 -35.77
C PRO A 350 52.24 -25.59 -37.16
N THR A 351 51.50 -25.17 -38.18
CA THR A 351 51.85 -25.36 -39.58
C THR A 351 52.87 -24.30 -40.00
N PRO A 352 54.02 -24.66 -40.62
CA PRO A 352 55.14 -23.73 -40.81
C PRO A 352 54.89 -22.68 -41.90
N ILE A 353 55.51 -21.51 -41.71
CA ILE A 353 55.57 -20.42 -42.70
C ILE A 353 56.51 -20.82 -43.85
N VAL A 354 56.06 -20.62 -45.09
CA VAL A 354 56.93 -20.58 -46.28
C VAL A 354 56.64 -19.29 -47.05
N LEU A 355 57.70 -18.52 -47.32
CA LEU A 355 57.66 -17.26 -48.08
C LEU A 355 58.40 -17.44 -49.40
N THR A 356 57.79 -17.05 -50.53
CA THR A 356 58.49 -16.81 -51.80
C THR A 356 57.86 -15.66 -52.59
N SER A 357 58.65 -14.59 -52.79
CA SER A 357 58.51 -13.54 -53.82
C SER A 357 58.87 -14.10 -55.23
N ALA A 358 58.63 -13.49 -56.40
CA ALA A 358 57.88 -12.30 -56.90
C ALA A 358 57.35 -12.65 -58.34
N GLU A 359 57.09 -11.84 -59.38
CA GLU A 359 57.30 -10.43 -59.80
C GLU A 359 56.10 -9.93 -60.65
N ALA A 360 55.68 -8.66 -60.55
CA ALA A 360 55.97 -7.54 -61.48
C ALA A 360 55.68 -7.84 -62.98
N THR A 361 54.68 -7.22 -63.61
CA THR A 361 54.66 -5.81 -64.12
C THR A 361 53.27 -5.53 -64.79
N LYS A 362 52.80 -4.35 -65.25
CA LYS A 362 53.27 -2.93 -65.38
C LYS A 362 52.01 -2.00 -65.56
N SER A 363 51.98 -0.75 -65.06
CA SER A 363 52.08 0.56 -65.77
C SER A 363 51.11 0.83 -66.96
N GLU A 364 50.46 1.99 -67.18
CA GLU A 364 50.50 3.36 -66.55
C GLU A 364 49.30 4.28 -67.07
N PRO A 365 49.24 5.66 -67.05
CA PRO A 365 48.53 6.42 -66.00
C PRO A 365 47.47 7.50 -66.50
N PRO A 366 47.43 8.81 -66.11
CA PRO A 366 46.40 9.33 -65.18
C PRO A 366 45.75 10.73 -65.47
N THR A 367 44.77 11.13 -64.65
CA THR A 367 44.49 12.51 -64.11
C THR A 367 43.47 12.37 -62.96
N SER A 368 43.44 13.03 -61.79
CA SER A 368 43.97 14.28 -61.19
C SER A 368 42.94 15.42 -61.06
N LEU A 369 42.48 15.74 -59.82
CA LEU A 369 42.54 17.09 -59.19
C LEU A 369 41.71 17.27 -57.87
N ARG A 370 42.32 17.96 -56.88
CA ARG A 370 41.80 18.93 -55.86
C ARG A 370 40.68 18.57 -54.83
N ASN A 371 41.04 18.77 -53.55
CA ASN A 371 40.53 19.74 -52.54
C ASN A 371 39.02 20.10 -52.49
N ARG A 372 38.38 20.35 -51.32
CA ARG A 372 38.88 21.19 -50.19
C ARG A 372 38.10 20.97 -48.87
N HIS A 373 38.75 21.22 -47.73
CA HIS A 373 38.13 21.38 -46.39
C HIS A 373 37.29 22.66 -46.26
N VAL A 374 36.38 22.71 -45.27
CA VAL A 374 36.36 23.69 -44.14
C VAL A 374 35.28 23.31 -43.10
N TRP A 375 35.50 23.60 -41.80
CA TRP A 375 34.54 23.56 -40.69
C TRP A 375 34.18 25.01 -40.26
N PHE A 376 33.04 25.25 -39.59
CA PHE A 376 32.96 25.63 -38.15
C PHE A 376 31.53 25.91 -37.63
N GLN A 377 31.44 26.22 -36.32
CA GLN A 377 30.28 26.44 -35.44
C GLN A 377 29.63 27.86 -35.69
N SER A 378 28.54 28.35 -35.07
CA SER A 378 27.97 28.15 -33.71
C SER A 378 26.47 28.56 -33.59
N ASN A 379 25.83 28.23 -32.46
CA ASN A 379 24.52 28.76 -31.97
C ASN A 379 24.66 30.23 -31.43
N PRO A 380 23.64 30.93 -30.82
CA PRO A 380 22.23 30.58 -30.51
C PRO A 380 21.15 31.71 -30.68
N SER A 381 19.88 31.38 -30.33
CA SER A 381 18.99 32.13 -29.37
C SER A 381 17.63 32.76 -29.82
N VAL A 382 16.65 32.67 -28.89
CA VAL A 382 15.39 33.44 -28.66
C VAL A 382 14.32 33.57 -29.78
N GLY A 383 13.27 32.73 -29.69
CA GLY A 383 11.92 33.11 -29.21
C GLY A 383 10.94 33.95 -30.06
N SER A 384 9.69 33.47 -30.18
CA SER A 384 8.43 34.23 -30.13
C SER A 384 7.23 33.28 -29.97
N ASP A 385 6.13 33.76 -29.39
CA ASP A 385 4.82 33.08 -29.39
C ASP A 385 4.14 33.12 -30.76
N SER A 386 3.22 32.16 -30.99
CA SER A 386 2.00 32.37 -31.79
C SER A 386 0.99 31.25 -31.50
N GLU A 387 -0.27 31.61 -31.29
CA GLU A 387 -1.42 30.68 -31.24
C GLU A 387 -1.93 30.43 -32.66
N GLU A 388 -2.46 29.23 -32.95
CA GLU A 388 -3.64 28.99 -33.81
C GLU A 388 -4.11 27.54 -33.68
N ASP A 389 -5.43 27.31 -33.82
CA ASP A 389 -6.09 26.01 -33.69
C ASP A 389 -6.02 25.18 -34.98
N ASP A 390 -6.15 23.85 -34.86
CA ASP A 390 -6.82 23.04 -35.89
C ASP A 390 -7.41 21.77 -35.24
N GLU A 391 -8.66 21.43 -35.59
CA GLU A 391 -9.41 20.28 -35.07
C GLU A 391 -9.24 19.06 -36.00
N GLU A 392 -9.09 17.83 -35.46
CA GLU A 392 -9.51 16.63 -36.21
C GLU A 392 -9.99 15.48 -35.30
N GLU A 393 -11.08 14.82 -35.69
CA GLU A 393 -11.83 13.85 -34.87
C GLU A 393 -11.48 12.37 -35.20
N GLU A 394 -11.07 11.57 -34.21
CA GLU A 394 -11.08 10.09 -34.31
C GLU A 394 -11.78 9.42 -33.09
N LYS A 395 -13.11 9.49 -33.09
CA LYS A 395 -14.04 8.36 -32.85
C LYS A 395 -13.83 7.52 -31.56
N ASN A 396 -14.45 7.98 -30.47
CA ASN A 396 -14.92 7.09 -29.41
C ASN A 396 -16.03 6.16 -29.94
N CYS A 397 -15.79 4.84 -29.99
CA CYS A 397 -16.84 3.86 -30.27
C CYS A 397 -17.36 3.22 -28.96
N TRP A 398 -18.68 3.24 -28.76
CA TRP A 398 -19.31 2.93 -27.47
C TRP A 398 -19.68 1.45 -27.31
N THR A 399 -19.61 0.98 -26.05
CA THR A 399 -20.44 -0.06 -25.40
C THR A 399 -20.84 -1.31 -26.19
N ASN A 400 -20.44 -2.50 -25.69
CA ASN A 400 -21.39 -3.53 -25.23
C ASN A 400 -20.70 -4.83 -24.74
N PHE A 401 -20.60 -5.03 -23.42
CA PHE A 401 -20.88 -6.34 -22.82
C PHE A 401 -21.18 -6.25 -21.32
N CYS A 402 -22.46 -6.39 -20.94
CA CYS A 402 -22.89 -6.53 -19.55
C CYS A 402 -23.74 -7.80 -19.40
N GLY A 403 -23.46 -8.56 -18.34
CA GLY A 403 -24.37 -9.59 -17.83
C GLY A 403 -23.98 -11.04 -18.15
N LEU A 404 -23.42 -11.75 -17.15
CA LEU A 404 -23.52 -13.21 -17.07
C LEU A 404 -23.27 -13.77 -15.65
N PHE A 405 -23.99 -13.28 -14.64
CA PHE A 405 -24.15 -13.99 -13.36
C PHE A 405 -25.58 -13.85 -12.85
N SER A 406 -26.31 -14.97 -12.78
CA SER A 406 -27.65 -15.09 -12.18
C SER A 406 -28.07 -16.56 -12.02
N LYS A 407 -27.49 -17.25 -11.04
CA LYS A 407 -28.15 -18.27 -10.19
C LYS A 407 -27.22 -18.74 -9.08
#